data_AF-A0A431KXQ8-F1
#
_entry.id   AF-A0A431KXQ8-F1
#
_cell.length_a   1.000
_cell.length_b   1.000
_cell.length_c   1.000
_cell.angle_alpha   90.00
_cell.angle_beta   90.00
_cell.angle_gamma   90.00
#
_symmetry.space_group_name_H-M   'P 1'
#
loop_
_entity.id
_entity.type
_entity.pdbx_description
1 polymer ?
#
loop_
_entity_poly.entity_id
_entity_poly.type
_entity_poly.pdbx_seq_one_letter_code
_entity_poly.pdbx_strand_id
1 'polypeptide(L)'
;MIQSGIQSRIQSKIQPTSLSDLRPHMIRSTKVLAGWVSPGGAYFQSGSWQHDSLATKICGADNGPQLLDDDGWIRLTDYGQPVIQEGHSFTQAQIDTLFDLADLFAADSFGKRIQGALANPPCD
;
A
#
# COMPACT_ATOMS: atom_id res chain seq x y z
N MET A 1 3.37 -4.91 26.66
CA MET A 1 3.83 -3.95 25.63
C MET A 1 4.93 -4.61 24.82
N ILE A 2 4.57 -5.24 23.70
CA ILE A 2 5.54 -5.81 22.77
C ILE A 2 5.88 -4.68 21.81
N GLN A 3 7.02 -4.03 22.02
CA GLN A 3 7.54 -3.07 21.04
C GLN A 3 7.89 -3.86 19.77
N SER A 4 7.18 -3.57 18.68
CA SER A 4 7.40 -4.18 17.36
C SER A 4 8.88 -4.05 16.96
N GLY A 5 9.58 -5.18 16.93
CA GLY A 5 11.01 -5.29 16.64
C GLY A 5 11.35 -5.22 15.15
N ILE A 6 10.37 -4.98 14.28
CA ILE A 6 10.55 -4.97 12.83
C ILE A 6 11.06 -3.60 12.34
N GLN A 7 10.77 -2.50 13.06
CA GLN A 7 11.30 -1.17 12.69
C GLN A 7 12.83 -1.11 12.62
N SER A 8 13.54 -1.98 13.35
CA SER A 8 15.01 -2.03 13.32
C SER A 8 15.58 -2.96 12.22
N ARG A 9 14.75 -3.74 11.52
CA ARG A 9 15.22 -4.79 10.59
C ARG A 9 14.84 -4.59 9.12
N ILE A 10 14.14 -3.52 8.77
CA ILE A 10 13.90 -3.15 7.38
C ILE A 10 15.24 -2.67 6.76
N GLN A 11 16.10 -3.61 6.38
CA GLN A 11 17.35 -3.39 5.62
C GLN A 11 17.07 -3.23 4.12
N SER A 12 15.90 -2.70 3.76
CA SER A 12 15.46 -2.67 2.39
C SER A 12 16.11 -1.50 1.65
N LYS A 13 16.97 -1.83 0.68
CA LYS A 13 17.46 -0.90 -0.37
C LYS A 13 16.32 -0.39 -1.29
N ILE A 14 15.07 -0.77 -1.04
CA ILE A 14 13.91 -0.30 -1.79
C ILE A 14 13.48 1.04 -1.22
N GLN A 15 13.49 2.05 -2.08
CA GLN A 15 12.97 3.37 -1.73
C GLN A 15 11.46 3.44 -1.95
N PRO A 16 10.75 4.24 -1.14
CA PRO A 16 9.35 4.58 -1.41
C PRO A 16 9.18 5.12 -2.83
N THR A 17 8.05 4.81 -3.43
CA THR A 17 7.65 5.39 -4.72
C THR A 17 7.20 6.82 -4.48
N SER A 18 7.91 7.77 -5.09
CA SER A 18 7.47 9.17 -5.11
C SER A 18 6.14 9.28 -5.86
N LEU A 19 5.11 9.81 -5.20
CA LEU A 19 3.79 9.99 -5.82
C LEU A 19 3.84 10.97 -6.98
N SER A 20 4.75 11.95 -6.96
CA SER A 20 4.94 12.90 -8.06
C SER A 20 5.52 12.25 -9.33
N ASP A 21 6.18 11.09 -9.20
CA ASP A 21 6.76 10.36 -10.34
C ASP A 21 5.72 9.46 -11.03
N LEU A 22 4.59 9.19 -10.38
CA LEU A 22 3.48 8.44 -10.93
C LEU A 22 2.71 9.32 -11.94
N ARG A 23 3.04 9.21 -13.22
CA ARG A 23 2.37 9.97 -14.28
C ARG A 23 1.08 9.29 -14.76
N PRO A 24 -0.10 9.97 -14.73
CA PRO A 24 -1.38 9.37 -15.13
C PRO A 24 -1.43 8.80 -16.57
N HIS A 25 -0.66 9.38 -17.50
CA HIS A 25 -0.65 8.96 -18.91
C HIS A 25 0.26 7.75 -19.20
N MET A 26 1.25 7.45 -18.33
CA MET A 26 2.08 6.25 -18.47
C MET A 26 1.33 4.98 -18.05
N ILE A 27 0.13 5.12 -17.48
CA ILE A 27 -0.71 4.04 -16.94
C ILE A 27 -1.90 3.74 -17.87
N ARG A 28 -2.09 4.50 -18.95
CA ARG A 28 -3.09 4.22 -19.99
C ARG A 28 -2.84 2.91 -20.75
N SER A 29 -1.70 2.26 -20.55
CA SER A 29 -1.42 0.90 -20.97
C SER A 29 -1.34 0.00 -19.72
N THR A 30 -2.51 -0.38 -19.19
CA THR A 30 -2.74 -1.59 -18.37
C THR A 30 -1.81 -1.89 -17.19
N LYS A 31 -1.07 -0.93 -16.65
CA LYS A 31 -0.25 -1.13 -15.44
C LYS A 31 -1.08 -0.88 -14.18
N VAL A 32 -1.86 -1.90 -13.87
CA VAL A 32 -2.27 -2.32 -12.53
C VAL A 32 -1.37 -1.73 -11.43
N LEU A 33 -1.96 -0.89 -10.57
CA LEU A 33 -1.28 -0.13 -9.51
C LEU A 33 -1.38 -0.86 -8.17
N ALA A 34 -0.67 -1.98 -8.09
CA ALA A 34 -0.53 -2.73 -6.86
C ALA A 34 0.53 -2.08 -5.95
N GLY A 35 0.47 -2.35 -4.64
CA GLY A 35 1.57 -1.99 -3.76
C GLY A 35 1.30 -2.18 -2.27
N TRP A 36 2.16 -1.55 -1.48
CA TRP A 36 2.07 -1.54 -0.01
C TRP A 36 2.17 -0.11 0.52
N VAL A 37 1.36 0.24 1.51
CA VAL A 37 1.42 1.52 2.21
C VAL A 37 1.81 1.26 3.67
N SER A 38 2.96 1.80 4.06
CA SER A 38 3.43 1.69 5.44
C SER A 38 2.57 2.49 6.42
N PRO A 39 2.60 2.19 7.74
CA PRO A 39 1.93 2.99 8.78
C PRO A 39 2.31 4.48 8.77
N GLY A 40 3.51 4.81 8.28
CA GLY A 40 4.00 6.19 8.14
C GLY A 40 3.62 6.87 6.82
N GLY A 41 2.79 6.26 5.97
CA GLY A 41 2.35 6.84 4.70
C GLY A 41 3.30 6.65 3.52
N ALA A 42 4.43 5.95 3.67
CA ALA A 42 5.26 5.61 2.52
C ALA A 42 4.56 4.55 1.64
N TYR A 43 4.36 4.87 0.35
CA TYR A 43 3.85 3.94 -0.66
C TYR A 43 4.99 3.25 -1.42
N PHE A 44 4.85 1.94 -1.61
CA PHE A 44 5.77 1.12 -2.38
C PHE A 44 4.99 0.44 -3.51
N GLN A 45 5.20 0.90 -4.74
CA GLN A 45 4.53 0.35 -5.90
C GLN A 45 5.09 -1.03 -6.27
N SER A 46 4.21 -1.96 -6.59
CA SER A 46 4.53 -3.22 -7.27
C SER A 46 3.91 -3.26 -8.67
N GLY A 47 4.52 -4.07 -9.54
CA GLY A 47 3.83 -4.50 -10.75
C GLY A 47 2.68 -5.47 -10.44
N SER A 48 1.86 -5.78 -11.44
CA SER A 48 0.76 -6.74 -11.32
C SER A 48 1.26 -8.08 -10.78
N TRP A 49 0.54 -8.64 -9.81
CA TRP A 49 0.87 -9.92 -9.16
C TRP A 49 2.20 -9.96 -8.40
N GLN A 50 2.86 -8.82 -8.14
CA GLN A 50 4.16 -8.76 -7.46
C GLN A 50 4.08 -8.32 -5.99
N HIS A 51 2.88 -8.25 -5.39
CA HIS A 51 2.69 -7.80 -4.01
C HIS A 51 3.55 -8.58 -3.01
N ASP A 52 3.53 -9.90 -3.09
CA ASP A 52 4.20 -10.75 -2.12
C ASP A 52 5.71 -10.69 -2.30
N SER A 53 6.16 -10.68 -3.55
CA SER A 53 7.57 -10.48 -3.89
C SER A 53 8.10 -9.13 -3.43
N LEU A 54 7.28 -8.07 -3.50
CA LEU A 54 7.63 -6.76 -2.95
C LEU A 54 7.70 -6.80 -1.42
N ALA A 55 6.72 -7.43 -0.76
CA ALA A 55 6.69 -7.57 0.69
C ALA A 55 7.92 -8.34 1.22
N THR A 56 8.28 -9.45 0.57
CA THR A 56 9.50 -10.22 0.88
C THR A 56 10.75 -9.36 0.77
N LYS A 57 10.83 -8.48 -0.24
CA LYS A 57 11.99 -7.58 -0.39
C LYS A 57 11.99 -6.44 0.63
N ILE A 58 10.84 -5.89 0.98
CA ILE A 58 10.72 -4.85 2.03
C ILE A 58 11.19 -5.43 3.36
N CYS A 59 10.70 -6.62 3.73
CA CYS A 59 11.04 -7.27 5.00
C CYS A 59 12.42 -7.94 5.00
N GLY A 60 12.94 -8.33 3.83
CA GLY A 60 14.09 -9.21 3.72
C GLY A 60 13.82 -10.63 4.22
N ALA A 61 12.57 -11.11 4.13
CA ALA A 61 12.13 -12.40 4.66
C ALA A 61 11.02 -13.04 3.80
N ASP A 62 11.03 -14.37 3.65
CA ASP A 62 10.08 -15.09 2.80
C ASP A 62 8.62 -14.93 3.27
N ASN A 63 8.40 -14.81 4.59
CA ASN A 63 7.10 -14.51 5.19
C ASN A 63 6.76 -13.01 5.21
N GLY A 64 7.39 -12.21 4.34
CA GLY A 64 7.21 -10.76 4.27
C GLY A 64 5.76 -10.28 4.25
N PRO A 65 4.84 -10.86 3.45
CA PRO A 65 3.44 -10.42 3.44
C PRO A 65 2.78 -10.48 4.83
N GLN A 66 2.95 -11.59 5.54
CA GLN A 66 2.40 -11.75 6.89
C GLN A 66 3.03 -10.76 7.86
N LEU A 67 4.35 -10.55 7.78
CA LEU A 67 5.04 -9.60 8.64
C LEU A 67 4.58 -8.16 8.42
N LEU A 68 4.32 -7.77 7.17
CA LEU A 68 3.79 -6.43 6.86
C LEU A 68 2.35 -6.27 7.36
N ASP A 69 1.52 -7.28 7.14
CA ASP A 69 0.14 -7.31 7.65
C ASP A 69 0.12 -7.17 9.19
N ASP A 70 0.94 -7.95 9.90
CA ASP A 70 1.05 -7.93 11.38
C ASP A 70 1.55 -6.57 11.90
N ASP A 71 2.37 -5.86 11.12
CA ASP A 71 2.87 -4.51 11.42
C ASP A 71 1.91 -3.39 11.00
N GLY A 72 0.70 -3.73 10.53
CA GLY A 72 -0.33 -2.76 10.17
C GLY A 72 -0.07 -2.02 8.85
N TRP A 73 0.72 -2.61 7.95
CA TRP A 73 0.81 -2.11 6.57
C TRP A 73 -0.47 -2.43 5.80
N ILE A 74 -0.77 -1.61 4.80
CA ILE A 74 -1.92 -1.81 3.93
C ILE A 74 -1.44 -2.38 2.62
N ARG A 75 -2.01 -3.52 2.22
CA ARG A 75 -1.83 -4.04 0.86
C ARG A 75 -2.84 -3.39 -0.08
N LEU A 76 -2.35 -2.70 -1.10
CA LEU A 76 -3.16 -2.23 -2.22
C LEU A 76 -3.17 -3.30 -3.31
N THR A 77 -4.33 -3.88 -3.57
CA THR A 77 -4.48 -4.86 -4.65
C THR A 77 -4.25 -4.24 -6.01
N ASP A 78 -4.08 -5.10 -6.99
CA ASP A 78 -4.04 -4.77 -8.42
C ASP A 78 -5.19 -3.83 -8.87
N TYR A 79 -6.34 -3.90 -8.20
CA TYR A 79 -7.51 -3.09 -8.54
C TYR A 79 -7.65 -1.81 -7.68
N GLY A 80 -6.68 -1.50 -6.83
CA GLY A 80 -6.75 -0.34 -5.94
C GLY A 80 -7.68 -0.52 -4.76
N GLN A 81 -8.07 -1.76 -4.46
CA GLN A 81 -8.75 -2.05 -3.20
C GLN A 81 -7.70 -2.18 -2.10
N PRO A 82 -7.72 -1.34 -1.05
CA PRO A 82 -6.92 -1.57 0.14
C PRO A 82 -7.46 -2.79 0.89
N VAL A 83 -6.57 -3.66 1.31
CA VAL A 83 -6.87 -4.82 2.17
C VAL A 83 -6.32 -4.52 3.54
N ILE A 84 -7.19 -4.65 4.54
CA ILE A 84 -6.88 -4.43 5.94
C ILE A 84 -7.18 -5.73 6.68
N GLN A 85 -6.31 -6.09 7.62
CA GLN A 85 -6.60 -7.21 8.51
C GLN A 85 -7.63 -6.81 9.57
N GLU A 86 -8.42 -7.79 9.99
CA GLU A 86 -9.40 -7.62 11.07
C GLU A 86 -8.70 -7.08 12.33
N GLY A 87 -9.29 -6.07 12.98
CA GLY A 87 -8.73 -5.44 14.18
C GLY A 87 -7.65 -4.38 13.94
N HIS A 88 -7.40 -3.99 12.69
CA HIS A 88 -6.52 -2.87 12.35
C HIS A 88 -7.32 -1.73 11.71
N SER A 89 -7.14 -0.50 12.22
CA SER A 89 -7.63 0.72 11.58
C SER A 89 -6.51 1.41 10.81
N PHE A 90 -6.87 2.20 9.79
CA PHE A 90 -5.89 3.03 9.09
C PHE A 90 -5.30 4.12 10.00
N THR A 91 -4.00 4.39 9.85
CA THR A 91 -3.39 5.61 10.39
C THR A 91 -3.77 6.82 9.52
N GLN A 92 -3.70 8.03 10.07
CA GLN A 92 -3.95 9.24 9.27
C GLN A 92 -2.96 9.35 8.10
N ALA A 93 -1.68 9.03 8.30
CA ALA A 93 -0.68 9.08 7.24
C ALA A 93 -1.00 8.10 6.10
N GLN A 94 -1.56 6.93 6.41
CA GLN A 94 -2.05 5.99 5.42
C GLN A 94 -3.26 6.54 4.67
N ILE A 95 -4.23 7.13 5.38
CA ILE A 95 -5.41 7.76 4.78
C ILE A 95 -5.00 8.86 3.80
N ASP A 96 -4.10 9.77 4.23
CA ASP A 96 -3.60 10.86 3.39
C ASP A 96 -2.95 10.32 2.10
N THR A 97 -2.12 9.29 2.24
CA THR A 97 -1.48 8.61 1.10
C THR A 97 -2.49 7.97 0.15
N LEU A 98 -3.54 7.36 0.69
CA LEU A 98 -4.61 6.76 -0.10
C LEU A 98 -5.43 7.84 -0.83
N PHE A 99 -5.68 9.00 -0.21
CA PHE A 99 -6.32 10.12 -0.87
C PHE A 99 -5.45 10.69 -2.00
N ASP A 100 -4.15 10.89 -1.77
CA ASP A 100 -3.22 11.34 -2.80
C ASP A 100 -3.20 10.39 -4.00
N LEU A 101 -3.17 9.07 -3.74
CA LEU A 101 -3.29 8.05 -4.78
C LEU A 101 -4.65 8.14 -5.49
N ALA A 102 -5.73 8.29 -4.74
CA ALA A 102 -7.06 8.38 -5.32
C ALA A 102 -7.23 9.60 -6.24
N ASP A 103 -6.72 10.76 -5.82
CA ASP A 103 -6.77 11.99 -6.59
C ASP A 103 -5.91 11.90 -7.86
N LEU A 104 -4.72 11.31 -7.74
CA LEU A 104 -3.84 11.07 -8.88
C LEU A 104 -4.49 10.18 -9.95
N PHE A 105 -5.39 9.29 -9.51
CA PHE A 105 -6.12 8.34 -10.37
C PHE A 105 -7.63 8.59 -10.41
N ALA A 106 -8.10 9.82 -10.14
CA ALA A 106 -9.52 10.12 -10.00
C ALA A 106 -10.35 9.83 -11.27
N ALA A 107 -9.71 9.93 -12.44
CA ALA A 107 -10.33 9.61 -13.72
C ALA A 107 -10.42 8.10 -13.99
N ASP A 108 -9.71 7.26 -13.22
CA ASP A 108 -9.65 5.81 -13.39
C ASP A 108 -10.56 5.08 -12.38
N SER A 109 -10.97 3.87 -12.75
CA SER A 109 -11.60 2.91 -11.85
C SER A 109 -10.78 2.64 -10.58
N PHE A 110 -9.45 2.74 -10.66
CA PHE A 110 -8.54 2.60 -9.53
C PHE A 110 -8.80 3.65 -8.43
N GLY A 111 -8.73 4.94 -8.77
CA GLY A 111 -8.94 6.01 -7.78
C GLY A 111 -10.35 5.98 -7.18
N LYS A 112 -11.36 5.64 -7.99
CA LYS A 112 -12.74 5.47 -7.51
C LYS A 112 -12.90 4.32 -6.50
N ARG A 113 -12.15 3.22 -6.66
CA ARG A 113 -12.17 2.09 -5.72
C ARG A 113 -11.49 2.46 -4.40
N ILE A 114 -10.38 3.20 -4.44
CA ILE A 114 -9.76 3.74 -3.23
C ILE A 114 -10.74 4.67 -2.51
N GLN A 115 -11.36 5.62 -3.21
CA GLN A 115 -12.38 6.51 -2.63
C GLN A 115 -13.55 5.74 -2.02
N GLY A 116 -14.05 4.70 -2.72
CA GLY A 116 -15.12 3.86 -2.22
C GLY A 116 -14.76 3.12 -0.93
N ALA A 117 -13.51 2.63 -0.83
CA ALA A 117 -13.00 1.98 0.37
C ALA A 117 -12.77 2.96 1.52
N LEU A 118 -12.33 4.19 1.23
CA LEU A 118 -12.19 5.25 2.24
C LEU A 118 -13.54 5.77 2.75
N ALA A 119 -14.58 5.78 1.91
CA ALA A 119 -15.93 6.20 2.29
C ALA A 119 -16.67 5.14 3.13
N ASN A 120 -16.28 3.87 3.02
CA ASN A 120 -16.84 2.76 3.79
C ASN A 120 -15.67 1.95 4.38
N PRO A 121 -14.95 2.51 5.37
CA PRO A 121 -13.90 1.75 6.05
C PRO A 121 -14.54 0.49 6.65
N PRO A 122 -13.83 -0.65 6.70
CA PRO A 122 -14.38 -1.82 7.36
C PRO A 122 -14.73 -1.44 8.81
N CYS A 123 -16.00 -1.65 9.15
CA CYS A 123 -16.49 -1.45 10.50
C CYS A 123 -15.90 -2.55 11.40
N ASP A 124 -15.35 -2.14 12.54
CA ASP A 124 -15.03 -3.04 13.66
C ASP A 124 -16.29 -3.74 14.21
#